data_AF-A0A163M6Z2-F1
#
_entry.id   AF-A0A163M6Z2-F1
#
_cell.length_a   1.000
_cell.length_b   1.000
_cell.length_c   1.000
_cell.angle_alpha   90.00
_cell.angle_beta   90.00
_cell.angle_gamma   90.00
#
_symmetry.space_group_name_H-M   'P 1'
#
loop_
_entity.id
_entity.type
_entity.pdbx_description
1 polymer ?
#
loop_
_entity_poly.entity_id
_entity_poly.type
_entity_poly.pdbx_seq_one_letter_code
_entity_poly.pdbx_strand_id
1 'polypeptide(L)'
;MASRLQQVSGHLTAANTSSNKIGVKSPEDVVIVSALRSAITRARKGGFKDTLPEEMLSGVFKGLIEQTKIDPALVNDITVGTVLAQGGGATNARMAALHAGFPESTAISTVNRQCSSGLQAVVQIATAIQTGLIEVGIGAGFESMSKNYGQAAGAPTSKKIVDQCQSAADCLIPMGLTSENVAADFKVSRAKQDEFAASSHTKAVEAQKNGWFKEEIVPVKTTIQDKDGNESTVVIEQDDGVRPGTTAEKLAKLRPAFAESGSTTAGNASQVSDGAAAVLLMKRKTAEKLGLPIIGKYITSAVVGVPPRIMGRCGSL
;
A
#
# COMPACT_ATOMS: atom_id res chain seq x y z
N MET A 1 30.24 -21.02 -42.22
CA MET A 1 29.24 -19.92 -42.26
C MET A 1 27.93 -20.27 -41.54
N ALA A 2 27.43 -21.52 -41.62
CA ALA A 2 26.18 -21.93 -40.96
C ALA A 2 26.18 -21.77 -39.42
N SER A 3 27.31 -22.04 -38.73
CA SER A 3 27.37 -21.90 -37.27
C SER A 3 27.32 -20.44 -36.79
N ARG A 4 27.92 -19.50 -37.54
CA ARG A 4 27.83 -18.07 -37.26
C ARG A 4 26.42 -17.54 -37.52
N LEU A 5 25.74 -18.02 -38.56
CA LEU A 5 24.34 -17.67 -38.83
C LEU A 5 23.39 -18.19 -37.74
N GLN A 6 23.64 -19.38 -37.17
CA GLN A 6 22.89 -19.87 -36.00
C GLN A 6 23.18 -19.08 -34.72
N GLN A 7 24.44 -18.71 -34.46
CA GLN A 7 24.79 -17.83 -33.33
C GLN A 7 24.12 -16.46 -33.46
N VAL A 8 24.21 -15.84 -34.63
CA VAL A 8 23.58 -14.53 -34.90
C VAL A 8 22.05 -14.65 -34.90
N SER A 9 21.49 -15.75 -35.40
CA SER A 9 20.04 -16.02 -35.29
C SER A 9 19.59 -16.22 -33.84
N GLY A 10 20.43 -16.80 -32.96
CA GLY A 10 20.15 -16.91 -31.52
C GLY A 10 20.21 -15.56 -30.79
N HIS A 11 20.99 -14.60 -31.32
CA HIS A 11 21.02 -13.21 -30.84
C HIS A 11 19.93 -12.32 -31.46
N LEU A 12 19.42 -12.67 -32.66
CA LEU A 12 18.40 -11.92 -33.41
C LEU A 12 16.98 -12.43 -33.23
N THR A 13 16.78 -13.68 -32.80
CA THR A 13 15.54 -14.04 -32.11
C THR A 13 15.55 -13.21 -30.86
N ALA A 14 14.86 -12.05 -30.89
CA ALA A 14 14.40 -11.39 -29.69
C ALA A 14 13.91 -12.50 -28.80
N ALA A 15 14.69 -12.80 -27.75
CA ALA A 15 14.38 -13.91 -26.90
C ALA A 15 12.94 -13.62 -26.49
N ASN A 16 12.04 -14.55 -26.82
CA ASN A 16 10.62 -14.47 -26.47
C ASN A 16 10.48 -14.68 -24.94
N THR A 17 11.44 -14.16 -24.19
CA THR A 17 11.67 -14.09 -22.75
C THR A 17 10.88 -12.92 -22.21
N SER A 18 9.59 -12.84 -22.54
CA SER A 18 8.71 -12.07 -21.67
C SER A 18 8.72 -12.83 -20.34
N SER A 19 9.59 -12.42 -19.42
CA SER A 19 9.42 -12.71 -18.00
C SER A 19 7.95 -12.42 -17.68
N ASN A 20 7.37 -13.25 -16.82
CA ASN A 20 6.03 -13.02 -16.32
C ASN A 20 4.83 -13.38 -17.22
N LYS A 21 4.97 -14.34 -18.16
CA LYS A 21 3.80 -14.94 -18.85
C LYS A 21 2.82 -15.60 -17.86
N ILE A 22 1.53 -15.44 -18.11
CA ILE A 22 0.46 -16.12 -17.36
C ILE A 22 0.54 -17.63 -17.62
N GLY A 23 0.37 -18.44 -16.57
CA GLY A 23 0.33 -19.90 -16.67
C GLY A 23 1.67 -20.60 -16.92
N VAL A 24 2.76 -19.86 -17.14
CA VAL A 24 4.10 -20.43 -17.38
C VAL A 24 5.03 -20.04 -16.23
N LYS A 25 5.79 -21.00 -15.70
CA LYS A 25 6.83 -20.75 -14.70
C LYS A 25 8.19 -20.64 -15.40
N SER A 26 8.86 -19.50 -15.26
CA SER A 26 10.19 -19.24 -15.78
C SER A 26 11.16 -18.92 -14.65
N PRO A 27 12.44 -19.36 -14.71
CA PRO A 27 13.49 -18.96 -13.76
C PRO A 27 13.65 -17.43 -13.62
N GLU A 28 13.30 -16.69 -14.67
CA GLU A 28 13.37 -15.21 -14.73
C GLU A 28 12.06 -14.52 -14.31
N ASP A 29 11.08 -15.26 -13.80
CA ASP A 29 9.87 -14.65 -13.24
C ASP A 29 10.18 -13.84 -11.98
N VAL A 30 9.45 -12.75 -11.79
CA VAL A 30 9.39 -12.07 -10.49
C VAL A 30 8.35 -12.76 -9.62
N VAL A 31 8.80 -13.34 -8.52
CA VAL A 31 7.96 -14.09 -7.59
C VAL A 31 7.82 -13.34 -6.27
N ILE A 32 6.68 -13.54 -5.62
CA ILE A 32 6.40 -13.06 -4.28
C ILE A 32 6.64 -14.22 -3.32
N VAL A 33 7.50 -13.99 -2.33
CA VAL A 33 7.86 -14.99 -1.31
C VAL A 33 7.09 -14.77 -0.01
N SER A 34 6.85 -13.51 0.34
CA SER A 34 6.08 -13.12 1.52
C SER A 34 5.39 -11.79 1.27
N ALA A 35 4.20 -11.63 1.85
CA ALA A 35 3.44 -10.40 1.85
C ALA A 35 2.76 -10.27 3.22
N LEU A 36 3.23 -9.32 4.02
CA LEU A 36 2.79 -9.12 5.40
C LEU A 36 2.40 -7.67 5.64
N ARG A 37 1.55 -7.45 6.65
CA ARG A 37 1.11 -6.13 7.09
C ARG A 37 0.99 -6.07 8.61
N SER A 38 0.97 -4.87 9.16
CA SER A 38 0.45 -4.66 10.50
C SER A 38 -1.08 -4.80 10.49
N ALA A 39 -1.69 -4.82 11.67
CA ALA A 39 -3.08 -4.40 11.79
C ALA A 39 -3.25 -2.97 11.22
N ILE A 40 -4.46 -2.63 10.82
CA ILE A 40 -4.84 -1.27 10.43
C ILE A 40 -5.67 -0.70 11.57
N THR A 41 -5.20 0.38 12.16
CA THR A 41 -5.85 1.02 13.30
C THR A 41 -6.38 2.39 12.94
N ARG A 42 -7.44 2.84 13.61
CA ARG A 42 -8.04 4.14 13.37
C ARG A 42 -7.12 5.26 13.83
N ALA A 43 -6.94 6.25 12.98
CA ALA A 43 -6.14 7.41 13.32
C ALA A 43 -6.70 8.11 14.57
N ARG A 44 -5.79 8.53 15.46
CA ARG A 44 -5.97 9.29 16.71
C ARG A 44 -6.73 8.57 17.83
N LYS A 45 -7.35 7.42 17.54
CA LYS A 45 -8.22 6.70 18.50
C LYS A 45 -7.91 5.21 18.59
N GLY A 46 -7.19 4.66 17.62
CA GLY A 46 -6.87 3.25 17.51
C GLY A 46 -5.56 2.88 18.18
N GLY A 47 -5.17 1.62 18.01
CA GLY A 47 -4.00 1.02 18.64
C GLY A 47 -2.66 1.70 18.32
N PHE A 48 -2.53 2.34 17.15
CA PHE A 48 -1.29 3.02 16.75
C PHE A 48 -1.31 4.55 16.92
N LYS A 49 -2.27 5.10 17.69
CA LYS A 49 -2.40 6.56 17.85
C LYS A 49 -1.11 7.25 18.34
N ASP A 50 -0.32 6.56 19.16
CA ASP A 50 0.93 7.09 19.73
C ASP A 50 2.18 6.59 19.01
N THR A 51 2.06 5.51 18.23
CA THR A 51 3.14 4.83 17.52
C THR A 51 3.66 5.66 16.35
N LEU A 52 4.98 5.70 16.17
CA LEU A 52 5.60 6.33 15.01
C LEU A 52 5.60 5.39 13.78
N PRO A 53 5.55 5.94 12.56
CA PRO A 53 5.48 5.13 11.33
C PRO A 53 6.63 4.14 11.16
N GLU A 54 7.85 4.52 11.53
CA GLU A 54 9.03 3.66 11.44
C GLU A 54 8.96 2.47 12.40
N GLU A 55 8.26 2.57 13.53
CA GLU A 55 8.04 1.45 14.45
C GLU A 55 7.10 0.41 13.84
N MET A 56 6.00 0.87 13.23
CA MET A 56 5.07 -0.02 12.51
C MET A 56 5.77 -0.73 11.35
N LEU A 57 6.49 0.02 10.52
CA LEU A 57 7.22 -0.56 9.39
C LEU A 57 8.32 -1.52 9.85
N SER A 58 9.06 -1.17 10.90
CA SER A 58 10.10 -2.05 11.46
C SER A 58 9.50 -3.35 11.99
N GLY A 59 8.33 -3.30 12.65
CA GLY A 59 7.61 -4.50 13.08
C GLY A 59 7.28 -5.43 11.91
N VAL A 60 6.74 -4.88 10.82
CA VAL A 60 6.43 -5.67 9.61
C VAL A 60 7.68 -6.25 8.97
N PHE A 61 8.77 -5.49 8.89
CA PHE A 61 10.05 -5.99 8.38
C PHE A 61 10.63 -7.12 9.24
N LYS A 62 10.57 -7.01 10.56
CA LYS A 62 10.98 -8.09 11.47
C LYS A 62 10.12 -9.34 11.27
N GLY A 63 8.80 -9.18 11.15
CA GLY A 63 7.89 -10.30 10.85
C GLY A 63 8.19 -10.96 9.51
N LEU A 64 8.57 -10.19 8.49
CA LEU A 64 8.96 -10.71 7.17
C LEU A 64 10.27 -11.51 7.24
N ILE A 65 11.30 -10.99 7.90
CA ILE A 65 12.55 -11.71 8.15
C ILE A 65 12.29 -12.98 8.96
N GLU A 66 11.43 -12.90 9.99
CA GLU A 66 11.10 -14.04 10.83
C GLU A 66 10.32 -15.12 10.08
N GLN A 67 9.33 -14.76 9.26
CA GLN A 67 8.53 -15.71 8.50
C GLN A 67 9.37 -16.40 7.41
N THR A 68 10.23 -15.65 6.73
CA THR A 68 10.97 -16.15 5.57
C THR A 68 12.34 -16.74 5.92
N LYS A 69 12.90 -16.36 7.08
CA LYS A 69 14.28 -16.68 7.49
C LYS A 69 15.33 -16.23 6.46
N ILE A 70 15.00 -15.26 5.61
CA ILE A 70 15.95 -14.69 4.65
C ILE A 70 17.07 -13.98 5.40
N ASP A 71 18.31 -14.11 4.90
CA ASP A 71 19.39 -13.24 5.33
C ASP A 71 19.11 -11.81 4.83
N PRO A 72 18.93 -10.82 5.72
CA PRO A 72 18.66 -9.43 5.33
C PRO A 72 19.71 -8.85 4.38
N ALA A 73 20.97 -9.33 4.42
CA ALA A 73 22.03 -8.88 3.54
C ALA A 73 21.84 -9.26 2.07
N LEU A 74 20.94 -10.20 1.77
CA LEU A 74 20.59 -10.56 0.39
C LEU A 74 19.66 -9.53 -0.26
N VAL A 75 18.95 -8.71 0.53
CA VAL A 75 18.05 -7.69 0.00
C VAL A 75 18.86 -6.53 -0.55
N ASN A 76 18.77 -6.31 -1.85
CA ASN A 76 19.54 -5.29 -2.54
C ASN A 76 18.90 -3.89 -2.37
N ASP A 77 17.58 -3.82 -2.51
CA ASP A 77 16.84 -2.56 -2.49
C ASP A 77 15.48 -2.71 -1.80
N ILE A 78 15.08 -1.65 -1.12
CA ILE A 78 13.78 -1.51 -0.47
C ILE A 78 13.15 -0.23 -1.00
N THR A 79 11.96 -0.33 -1.58
CA THR A 79 11.17 0.85 -1.94
C THR A 79 9.99 0.96 -0.98
N VAL A 80 9.80 2.13 -0.37
CA VAL A 80 8.73 2.36 0.59
C VAL A 80 7.76 3.43 0.10
N GLY A 81 6.50 3.03 -0.08
CA GLY A 81 5.40 3.92 -0.39
C GLY A 81 4.90 4.68 0.83
N THR A 82 4.88 6.01 0.76
CA THR A 82 4.31 6.88 1.80
C THR A 82 3.85 8.19 1.18
N VAL A 83 2.85 8.85 1.77
CA VAL A 83 2.26 10.07 1.20
C VAL A 83 2.51 11.28 2.08
N LEU A 84 2.17 11.19 3.36
CA LEU A 84 2.10 12.36 4.26
C LEU A 84 3.37 12.57 5.09
N ALA A 85 4.27 11.58 5.14
CA ALA A 85 5.49 11.68 5.91
C ALA A 85 6.36 12.85 5.44
N GLN A 86 6.87 13.64 6.39
CA GLN A 86 7.77 14.75 6.10
C GLN A 86 9.02 14.27 5.33
N GLY A 87 9.50 15.09 4.39
CA GLY A 87 10.62 14.71 3.53
C GLY A 87 10.37 13.46 2.67
N GLY A 88 9.10 13.09 2.46
CA GLY A 88 8.73 11.86 1.75
C GLY A 88 9.05 10.58 2.52
N GLY A 89 9.28 10.67 3.84
CA GLY A 89 9.49 9.54 4.74
C GLY A 89 10.79 8.76 4.56
N ALA A 90 11.77 9.29 3.82
CA ALA A 90 13.04 8.61 3.56
C ALA A 90 13.81 8.26 4.85
N THR A 91 13.85 9.21 5.80
CA THR A 91 14.47 8.99 7.12
C THR A 91 13.75 7.88 7.90
N ASN A 92 12.42 7.94 8.00
CA ASN A 92 11.61 6.95 8.72
C ASN A 92 11.78 5.54 8.11
N ALA A 93 11.75 5.44 6.77
CA ALA A 93 11.96 4.20 6.05
C ALA A 93 13.35 3.60 6.35
N ARG A 94 14.42 4.43 6.30
CA ARG A 94 15.78 3.99 6.60
C ARG A 94 15.94 3.53 8.04
N MET A 95 15.40 4.28 9.00
CA MET A 95 15.39 3.91 10.42
C MET A 95 14.72 2.55 10.63
N ALA A 96 13.54 2.35 10.03
CA ALA A 96 12.78 1.10 10.15
C ALA A 96 13.56 -0.11 9.64
N ALA A 97 14.22 0.03 8.48
CA ALA A 97 15.01 -1.04 7.88
C ALA A 97 16.24 -1.40 8.73
N LEU A 98 17.03 -0.40 9.15
CA LEU A 98 18.21 -0.63 10.00
C LEU A 98 17.81 -1.25 11.34
N HIS A 99 16.75 -0.73 11.98
CA HIS A 99 16.23 -1.27 13.24
C HIS A 99 15.65 -2.69 13.10
N ALA A 100 15.18 -3.06 11.90
CA ALA A 100 14.72 -4.43 11.61
C ALA A 100 15.86 -5.43 11.38
N GLY A 101 17.10 -4.95 11.20
CA GLY A 101 18.28 -5.79 10.99
C GLY A 101 18.78 -5.85 9.55
N PHE A 102 18.25 -5.03 8.63
CA PHE A 102 18.86 -4.86 7.31
C PHE A 102 20.19 -4.12 7.46
N PRO A 103 21.27 -4.57 6.79
CA PRO A 103 22.57 -3.93 6.90
C PRO A 103 22.58 -2.57 6.17
N GLU A 104 23.60 -1.77 6.47
CA GLU A 104 23.78 -0.46 5.83
C GLU A 104 23.94 -0.55 4.31
N SER A 105 24.41 -1.69 3.79
CA SER A 105 24.57 -1.97 2.37
C SER A 105 23.25 -2.17 1.61
N THR A 106 22.14 -2.48 2.30
CA THR A 106 20.82 -2.57 1.67
C THR A 106 20.33 -1.17 1.33
N ALA A 107 20.09 -0.89 0.04
CA ALA A 107 19.61 0.42 -0.39
C ALA A 107 18.15 0.63 0.02
N ILE A 108 17.74 1.89 0.13
CA ILE A 108 16.34 2.25 0.36
C ILE A 108 15.97 3.53 -0.37
N SER A 109 14.76 3.55 -0.92
CA SER A 109 14.14 4.72 -1.53
C SER A 109 12.69 4.83 -1.09
N THR A 110 12.10 6.01 -1.27
CA THR A 110 10.67 6.22 -1.06
C THR A 110 9.99 6.67 -2.32
N VAL A 111 8.70 6.37 -2.42
CA VAL A 111 7.88 6.75 -3.56
C VAL A 111 6.54 7.31 -3.08
N ASN A 112 6.15 8.43 -3.68
CA ASN A 112 4.83 9.00 -3.49
C ASN A 112 4.07 8.99 -4.82
N ARG A 113 3.13 8.05 -4.93
CA ARG A 113 2.06 8.03 -5.94
C ARG A 113 0.69 8.01 -5.24
N GLN A 114 0.52 8.88 -4.25
CA GLN A 114 -0.71 9.02 -3.47
C GLN A 114 -1.20 7.66 -2.94
N CYS A 115 -2.50 7.36 -3.03
CA CYS A 115 -3.08 6.11 -2.52
C CYS A 115 -2.46 4.82 -3.10
N SER A 116 -1.74 4.92 -4.22
CA SER A 116 -1.09 3.77 -4.87
C SER A 116 0.38 3.61 -4.51
N SER A 117 0.96 4.44 -3.64
CA SER A 117 2.39 4.43 -3.31
C SER A 117 2.92 3.05 -2.92
N GLY A 118 2.19 2.28 -2.10
CA GLY A 118 2.61 0.92 -1.71
C GLY A 118 2.65 -0.05 -2.90
N LEU A 119 1.66 0.00 -3.79
CA LEU A 119 1.68 -0.81 -5.01
C LEU A 119 2.77 -0.33 -5.99
N GLN A 120 2.99 0.98 -6.10
CA GLN A 120 4.05 1.54 -6.93
C GLN A 120 5.44 1.11 -6.45
N ALA A 121 5.63 0.97 -5.13
CA ALA A 121 6.86 0.42 -4.58
C ALA A 121 7.09 -1.03 -5.04
N VAL A 122 6.05 -1.87 -4.98
CA VAL A 122 6.11 -3.24 -5.52
C VAL A 122 6.44 -3.24 -7.02
N VAL A 123 5.85 -2.33 -7.80
CA VAL A 123 6.12 -2.20 -9.25
C VAL A 123 7.57 -1.80 -9.51
N GLN A 124 8.14 -0.85 -8.75
CA GLN A 124 9.53 -0.43 -8.91
C GLN A 124 10.51 -1.57 -8.63
N ILE A 125 10.30 -2.30 -7.53
CA ILE A 125 11.11 -3.48 -7.19
C ILE A 125 10.97 -4.58 -8.24
N ALA A 126 9.74 -4.89 -8.65
CA ALA A 126 9.50 -5.89 -9.70
C ALA A 126 10.21 -5.50 -11.00
N THR A 127 10.15 -4.23 -11.39
CA THR A 127 10.83 -3.71 -12.58
C THR A 127 12.34 -3.84 -12.45
N ALA A 128 12.92 -3.49 -11.30
CA ALA A 128 14.36 -3.63 -11.05
C ALA A 128 14.83 -5.10 -11.11
N ILE A 129 14.01 -6.04 -10.64
CA ILE A 129 14.28 -7.48 -10.76
C ILE A 129 14.18 -7.93 -12.22
N GLN A 130 13.16 -7.48 -12.96
CA GLN A 130 12.94 -7.81 -14.37
C GLN A 130 14.09 -7.33 -15.25
N THR A 131 14.62 -6.13 -15.00
CA THR A 131 15.75 -5.55 -15.76
C THR A 131 17.10 -6.12 -15.34
N GLY A 132 17.15 -6.91 -14.26
CA GLY A 132 18.38 -7.49 -13.72
C GLY A 132 19.24 -6.50 -12.93
N LEU A 133 18.69 -5.36 -12.51
CA LEU A 133 19.37 -4.41 -11.63
C LEU A 133 19.60 -5.00 -10.24
N ILE A 134 18.63 -5.77 -9.73
CA ILE A 134 18.67 -6.48 -8.46
C ILE A 134 18.13 -7.91 -8.61
N GLU A 135 18.41 -8.78 -7.64
CA GLU A 135 17.80 -10.12 -7.60
C GLU A 135 16.74 -10.27 -6.52
N VAL A 136 16.87 -9.53 -5.41
CA VAL A 136 15.98 -9.56 -4.25
C VAL A 136 15.67 -8.13 -3.81
N GLY A 137 14.39 -7.82 -3.59
CA GLY A 137 13.98 -6.51 -3.10
C GLY A 137 12.64 -6.54 -2.37
N ILE A 138 12.34 -5.45 -1.67
CA ILE A 138 11.10 -5.31 -0.89
C ILE A 138 10.32 -4.10 -1.37
N GLY A 139 9.08 -4.33 -1.81
CA GLY A 139 8.10 -3.27 -2.00
C GLY A 139 7.26 -3.13 -0.73
N ALA A 140 7.36 -1.99 -0.06
CA ALA A 140 6.68 -1.74 1.21
C ALA A 140 5.89 -0.45 1.20
N GLY A 141 5.14 -0.20 2.27
CA GLY A 141 4.51 1.09 2.51
C GLY A 141 4.13 1.28 3.97
N PHE A 142 4.05 2.53 4.39
CA PHE A 142 3.50 2.90 5.68
C PHE A 142 2.73 4.21 5.56
N GLU A 143 1.79 4.41 6.47
CA GLU A 143 1.22 5.73 6.71
C GLU A 143 0.85 5.87 8.19
N SER A 144 1.07 7.08 8.72
CA SER A 144 0.55 7.48 10.04
C SER A 144 -0.27 8.74 9.88
N MET A 145 -1.56 8.55 9.60
CA MET A 145 -2.51 9.66 9.54
C MET A 145 -2.76 10.25 10.94
N SER A 146 -2.49 9.51 12.02
CA SER A 146 -2.47 10.05 13.38
C SER A 146 -1.48 11.21 13.52
N LYS A 147 -0.27 11.07 12.99
CA LYS A 147 0.81 12.05 13.14
C LYS A 147 0.85 13.07 12.01
N ASN A 148 0.53 12.67 10.79
CA ASN A 148 0.82 13.47 9.58
C ASN A 148 -0.42 14.04 8.87
N TYR A 149 -1.64 13.70 9.31
CA TYR A 149 -2.87 14.18 8.65
C TYR A 149 -3.43 15.47 9.27
N GLY A 150 -4.02 16.33 8.44
CA GLY A 150 -4.64 17.60 8.84
C GLY A 150 -3.78 18.79 8.42
N GLN A 151 -3.55 19.76 9.31
CA GLN A 151 -2.76 20.96 9.00
C GLN A 151 -1.31 20.65 8.58
N ALA A 152 -0.78 19.49 8.98
CA ALA A 152 0.55 19.01 8.59
C ALA A 152 0.62 18.42 7.16
N ALA A 153 -0.51 18.19 6.49
CA ALA A 153 -0.60 17.40 5.25
C ALA A 153 -0.43 18.21 3.95
N GLY A 154 -0.19 19.52 4.01
CA GLY A 154 -0.22 20.41 2.85
C GLY A 154 1.12 21.05 2.52
N ALA A 155 1.60 20.87 1.29
CA ALA A 155 2.66 21.70 0.72
C ALA A 155 2.07 23.01 0.17
N PRO A 156 2.80 24.15 0.21
CA PRO A 156 2.37 25.37 -0.46
C PRO A 156 2.14 25.15 -1.97
N THR A 157 1.06 25.73 -2.51
CA THR A 157 0.71 25.62 -3.93
C THR A 157 0.65 26.99 -4.61
N SER A 158 0.86 27.02 -5.93
CA SER A 158 0.93 28.26 -6.70
C SER A 158 -0.45 28.78 -7.08
N LYS A 159 -0.88 29.89 -6.47
CA LYS A 159 -2.13 30.58 -6.83
C LYS A 159 -2.17 30.95 -8.31
N LYS A 160 -1.05 31.41 -8.87
CA LYS A 160 -0.95 31.77 -10.29
C LYS A 160 -1.30 30.60 -11.21
N ILE A 161 -0.80 29.39 -10.92
CA ILE A 161 -1.10 28.20 -11.74
C ILE A 161 -2.56 27.79 -11.58
N VAL A 162 -3.09 27.84 -10.35
CA VAL A 162 -4.49 27.53 -10.05
C VAL A 162 -5.44 28.46 -10.82
N ASP A 163 -5.17 29.77 -10.83
CA ASP A 163 -6.02 30.75 -11.53
C ASP A 163 -5.97 30.60 -13.06
N GLN A 164 -4.88 30.05 -13.61
CA GLN A 164 -4.64 29.96 -15.05
C GLN A 164 -5.04 28.61 -15.67
N CYS A 165 -5.15 27.55 -14.86
CA CYS A 165 -5.41 26.19 -15.33
C CYS A 165 -6.41 25.47 -14.43
N GLN A 166 -7.63 25.26 -14.95
CA GLN A 166 -8.68 24.58 -14.21
C GLN A 166 -8.27 23.16 -13.77
N SER A 167 -7.58 22.39 -14.62
CA SER A 167 -7.12 21.05 -14.24
C SER A 167 -6.09 21.07 -13.11
N ALA A 168 -5.31 22.15 -12.98
CA ALA A 168 -4.40 22.32 -11.85
C ALA A 168 -5.16 22.75 -10.58
N ALA A 169 -6.19 23.58 -10.72
CA ALA A 169 -7.10 23.90 -9.62
C ALA A 169 -7.82 22.65 -9.09
N ASP A 170 -8.23 21.74 -9.99
CA ASP A 170 -8.92 20.49 -9.64
C ASP A 170 -8.07 19.56 -8.75
N CYS A 171 -6.73 19.67 -8.78
CA CYS A 171 -5.83 18.92 -7.88
C CYS A 171 -5.99 19.31 -6.40
N LEU A 172 -6.60 20.47 -6.11
CA LEU A 172 -6.85 20.95 -4.75
C LEU A 172 -8.23 20.55 -4.22
N ILE A 173 -9.06 19.91 -5.04
CA ILE A 173 -10.39 19.45 -4.61
C ILE A 173 -10.21 18.35 -3.55
N PRO A 174 -10.79 18.51 -2.36
CA PRO A 174 -10.81 17.46 -1.35
C PRO A 174 -11.33 16.14 -1.93
N MET A 175 -10.68 15.02 -1.61
CA MET A 175 -11.04 13.71 -2.15
C MET A 175 -12.51 13.34 -1.90
N GLY A 176 -13.07 13.75 -0.75
CA GLY A 176 -14.50 13.57 -0.46
C GLY A 176 -15.42 14.28 -1.44
N LEU A 177 -15.05 15.46 -1.95
CA LEU A 177 -15.83 16.15 -2.98
C LEU A 177 -15.63 15.51 -4.37
N THR A 178 -14.47 14.96 -4.66
CA THR A 178 -14.30 14.16 -5.90
C THR A 178 -15.19 12.90 -5.89
N SER A 179 -15.44 12.32 -4.70
CA SER A 179 -16.42 11.22 -4.52
C SER A 179 -17.83 11.68 -4.84
N GLU A 180 -18.25 12.86 -4.35
CA GLU A 180 -19.56 13.43 -4.69
C GLU A 180 -19.69 13.72 -6.18
N ASN A 181 -18.64 14.23 -6.83
CA ASN A 181 -18.64 14.45 -8.28
C ASN A 181 -18.84 13.14 -9.05
N VAL A 182 -18.15 12.06 -8.66
CA VAL A 182 -18.35 10.74 -9.28
C VAL A 182 -19.77 10.24 -9.03
N ALA A 183 -20.28 10.36 -7.80
CA ALA A 183 -21.64 9.93 -7.47
C ALA A 183 -22.70 10.69 -8.28
N ALA A 184 -22.52 12.00 -8.46
CA ALA A 184 -23.41 12.85 -9.26
C ALA A 184 -23.31 12.54 -10.76
N ASP A 185 -22.11 12.56 -11.34
CA ASP A 185 -21.86 12.37 -12.77
C ASP A 185 -22.34 10.99 -13.26
N PHE A 186 -22.14 9.96 -12.44
CA PHE A 186 -22.47 8.56 -12.78
C PHE A 186 -23.74 8.04 -12.08
N LYS A 187 -24.49 8.93 -11.42
CA LYS A 187 -25.79 8.62 -10.77
C LYS A 187 -25.71 7.45 -9.78
N VAL A 188 -24.66 7.42 -8.95
CA VAL A 188 -24.48 6.42 -7.89
C VAL A 188 -25.27 6.85 -6.66
N SER A 189 -26.49 6.30 -6.51
CA SER A 189 -27.39 6.63 -5.40
C SER A 189 -26.76 6.36 -4.03
N ARG A 190 -27.14 7.15 -3.02
CA ARG A 190 -26.80 6.93 -1.61
C ARG A 190 -27.08 5.49 -1.13
N ALA A 191 -28.22 4.92 -1.50
CA ALA A 191 -28.58 3.55 -1.10
C ALA A 191 -27.54 2.51 -1.57
N LYS A 192 -27.07 2.61 -2.82
CA LYS A 192 -25.99 1.74 -3.34
C LYS A 192 -24.67 1.92 -2.59
N GLN A 193 -24.32 3.15 -2.20
CA GLN A 193 -23.10 3.42 -1.45
C GLN A 193 -23.16 2.77 -0.05
N ASP A 194 -24.29 2.92 0.64
CA ASP A 194 -24.48 2.37 1.98
C ASP A 194 -24.60 0.83 1.95
N GLU A 195 -25.26 0.26 0.94
CA GLU A 195 -25.31 -1.19 0.72
C GLU A 195 -23.90 -1.78 0.52
N PHE A 196 -23.08 -1.14 -0.33
CA PHE A 196 -21.71 -1.56 -0.57
C PHE A 196 -20.87 -1.50 0.72
N ALA A 197 -20.98 -0.42 1.48
CA ALA A 197 -20.27 -0.25 2.74
C ALA A 197 -20.70 -1.27 3.81
N ALA A 198 -22.00 -1.55 3.93
CA ALA A 198 -22.51 -2.59 4.82
C ALA A 198 -21.98 -3.98 4.43
N SER A 199 -22.01 -4.32 3.14
CA SER A 199 -21.43 -5.57 2.63
C SER A 199 -19.92 -5.67 2.91
N SER A 200 -19.19 -4.57 2.75
CA SER A 200 -17.75 -4.49 3.07
C SER A 200 -17.48 -4.83 4.54
N HIS A 201 -18.23 -4.22 5.47
CA HIS A 201 -18.12 -4.53 6.89
C HIS A 201 -18.49 -5.97 7.23
N THR A 202 -19.57 -6.51 6.66
CA THR A 202 -19.98 -7.91 6.87
C THR A 202 -18.87 -8.88 6.48
N LYS A 203 -18.27 -8.71 5.29
CA LYS A 203 -17.16 -9.55 4.83
C LYS A 203 -15.94 -9.45 5.74
N ALA A 204 -15.58 -8.24 6.18
CA ALA A 204 -14.46 -8.04 7.09
C ALA A 204 -14.69 -8.68 8.46
N VAL A 205 -15.91 -8.60 9.00
CA VAL A 205 -16.29 -9.27 10.26
C VAL A 205 -16.17 -10.79 10.12
N GLU A 206 -16.66 -11.35 9.02
CA GLU A 206 -16.58 -12.79 8.75
C GLU A 206 -15.12 -13.24 8.62
N ALA A 207 -14.30 -12.51 7.86
CA ALA A 207 -12.87 -12.80 7.70
C ALA A 207 -12.11 -12.72 9.05
N GLN A 208 -12.40 -11.73 9.89
CA GLN A 208 -11.83 -11.64 11.25
C GLN A 208 -12.28 -12.81 12.13
N LYS A 209 -13.57 -13.16 12.12
CA LYS A 209 -14.12 -14.28 12.90
C LYS A 209 -13.51 -15.62 12.49
N ASN A 210 -13.30 -15.82 11.19
CA ASN A 210 -12.70 -17.03 10.63
C ASN A 210 -11.16 -17.03 10.74
N GLY A 211 -10.54 -15.94 11.21
CA GLY A 211 -9.10 -15.84 11.40
C GLY A 211 -8.29 -15.73 10.10
N TRP A 212 -8.90 -15.35 8.98
CA TRP A 212 -8.23 -15.28 7.68
C TRP A 212 -7.10 -14.24 7.63
N PHE A 213 -7.14 -13.22 8.48
CA PHE A 213 -6.08 -12.21 8.56
C PHE A 213 -4.88 -12.62 9.40
N LYS A 214 -4.94 -13.76 10.12
CA LYS A 214 -3.84 -14.19 11.02
C LYS A 214 -2.55 -14.48 10.26
N GLU A 215 -2.63 -14.93 9.02
CA GLU A 215 -1.45 -15.27 8.20
C GLU A 215 -0.75 -14.03 7.64
N GLU A 216 -1.48 -12.92 7.46
CA GLU A 216 -0.96 -11.68 6.86
C GLU A 216 -0.64 -10.59 7.90
N ILE A 217 -1.23 -10.64 9.10
CA ILE A 217 -0.98 -9.64 10.16
C ILE A 217 0.22 -10.05 11.03
N VAL A 218 1.22 -9.17 11.10
CA VAL A 218 2.31 -9.23 12.07
C VAL A 218 1.91 -8.45 13.34
N PRO A 219 1.92 -9.07 14.53
CA PRO A 219 1.72 -8.36 15.78
C PRO A 219 2.80 -7.31 16.01
N VAL A 220 2.40 -6.06 16.24
CA VAL A 220 3.33 -4.95 16.50
C VAL A 220 3.24 -4.55 17.96
N LYS A 221 4.35 -4.69 18.69
CA LYS A 221 4.49 -4.21 20.07
C LYS A 221 4.80 -2.72 20.06
N THR A 222 3.99 -1.91 20.74
CA THR A 222 4.14 -0.44 20.80
C THR A 222 3.79 0.07 22.20
N THR A 223 4.19 1.30 22.49
CA THR A 223 3.73 2.03 23.66
C THR A 223 2.53 2.91 23.30
N ILE A 224 1.52 2.92 24.17
CA ILE A 224 0.39 3.86 24.11
C ILE A 224 0.30 4.64 25.43
N GLN A 225 -0.12 5.89 25.33
CA GLN A 225 -0.38 6.77 26.46
C GLN A 225 -1.89 6.82 26.76
N ASP A 226 -2.24 6.66 28.03
CA ASP A 226 -3.61 6.90 28.50
C ASP A 226 -3.92 8.40 28.58
N LYS A 227 -5.10 8.77 29.12
CA LYS A 227 -5.49 10.17 29.27
C LYS A 227 -4.72 10.91 30.36
N ASP A 228 -4.17 10.18 31.31
CA ASP A 228 -3.43 10.70 32.45
C ASP A 228 -1.91 10.80 32.15
N GLY A 229 -1.50 10.35 30.96
CA GLY A 229 -0.12 10.38 30.48
C GLY A 229 0.69 9.14 30.85
N ASN A 230 0.08 8.10 31.43
CA ASN A 230 0.79 6.87 31.75
C ASN A 230 1.02 6.04 30.49
N GLU A 231 2.24 5.53 30.36
CA GLU A 231 2.64 4.67 29.26
C GLU A 231 2.37 3.20 29.57
N SER A 232 1.77 2.50 28.61
CA SER A 232 1.60 1.05 28.66
C SER A 232 2.05 0.43 27.36
N THR A 233 2.76 -0.69 27.46
CA THR A 233 3.14 -1.47 26.29
C THR A 233 2.01 -2.40 25.90
N VAL A 234 1.59 -2.32 24.65
CA VAL A 234 0.52 -3.14 24.07
C VAL A 234 1.02 -3.85 22.83
N VAL A 235 0.37 -4.96 22.49
CA VAL A 235 0.59 -5.68 21.23
C VAL A 235 -0.65 -5.49 20.37
N ILE A 236 -0.47 -4.92 19.19
CA ILE A 236 -1.54 -4.67 18.23
C ILE A 236 -1.49 -5.74 17.14
N GLU A 237 -2.55 -6.55 17.08
CA GLU A 237 -2.64 -7.72 16.18
C GLU A 237 -4.01 -7.87 15.49
N GLN A 238 -4.92 -6.89 15.67
CA GLN A 238 -6.26 -6.91 15.05
C GLN A 238 -6.64 -5.56 14.47
N ASP A 239 -7.27 -5.56 13.30
CA ASP A 239 -7.82 -4.36 12.68
C ASP A 239 -8.98 -3.79 13.53
N ASP A 240 -8.88 -2.53 13.97
CA ASP A 240 -9.87 -1.90 14.87
C ASP A 240 -10.94 -1.06 14.14
N GLY A 241 -10.88 -1.04 12.82
CA GLY A 241 -11.80 -0.32 11.95
C GLY A 241 -13.09 -1.09 11.64
N VAL A 242 -13.10 -2.41 11.83
CA VAL A 242 -14.24 -3.27 11.51
C VAL A 242 -15.38 -3.04 12.51
N ARG A 243 -16.63 -2.97 12.01
CA ARG A 243 -17.82 -2.64 12.79
C ARG A 243 -18.89 -3.72 12.63
N PRO A 244 -19.01 -4.65 13.59
CA PRO A 244 -20.07 -5.65 13.60
C PRO A 244 -21.47 -5.00 13.62
N GLY A 245 -22.39 -5.59 12.87
CA GLY A 245 -23.78 -5.13 12.84
C GLY A 245 -24.02 -3.80 12.09
N THR A 246 -23.07 -3.38 11.25
CA THR A 246 -23.29 -2.32 10.26
C THR A 246 -24.33 -2.79 9.23
N THR A 247 -25.37 -1.99 9.01
CA THR A 247 -26.42 -2.27 8.01
C THR A 247 -26.69 -1.03 7.17
N ALA A 248 -27.26 -1.19 5.97
CA ALA A 248 -27.59 -0.07 5.10
C ALA A 248 -28.54 0.93 5.78
N GLU A 249 -29.49 0.45 6.59
CA GLU A 249 -30.46 1.29 7.32
C GLU A 249 -29.79 2.11 8.42
N LYS A 250 -28.76 1.56 9.07
CA LYS A 250 -27.97 2.31 10.05
C LYS A 250 -27.09 3.35 9.37
N LEU A 251 -26.49 2.99 8.24
CA LEU A 251 -25.65 3.90 7.45
C LEU A 251 -26.47 5.04 6.83
N ALA A 252 -27.72 4.79 6.41
CA ALA A 252 -28.62 5.79 5.85
C ALA A 252 -28.92 6.95 6.82
N LYS A 253 -28.79 6.71 8.13
CA LYS A 253 -28.98 7.75 9.17
C LYS A 253 -27.79 8.69 9.33
N LEU A 254 -26.65 8.36 8.74
CA LEU A 254 -25.45 9.20 8.83
C LEU A 254 -25.60 10.45 7.95
N ARG A 255 -25.17 11.58 8.50
CA ARG A 255 -25.13 12.86 7.80
C ARG A 255 -24.01 12.85 6.74
N PRO A 256 -24.21 13.56 5.62
CA PRO A 256 -23.15 13.82 4.65
C PRO A 256 -21.91 14.45 5.30
N ALA A 257 -20.73 14.03 4.85
CA ALA A 257 -19.45 14.42 5.46
C ALA A 257 -18.78 15.63 4.76
N PHE A 258 -19.12 15.90 3.50
CA PHE A 258 -18.38 16.87 2.68
C PHE A 258 -19.25 17.96 2.03
N ALA A 259 -20.52 17.66 1.71
CA ALA A 259 -21.47 18.62 1.14
C ALA A 259 -22.84 18.45 1.81
N GLU A 260 -23.59 19.54 2.03
CA GLU A 260 -24.88 19.50 2.76
C GLU A 260 -25.90 18.55 2.12
N SER A 261 -25.98 18.52 0.78
CA SER A 261 -26.82 17.62 0.00
C SER A 261 -26.05 16.40 -0.53
N GLY A 262 -24.86 16.13 0.02
CA GLY A 262 -23.98 15.06 -0.41
C GLY A 262 -24.49 13.65 -0.09
N SER A 263 -23.88 12.66 -0.73
CA SER A 263 -24.15 11.24 -0.54
C SER A 263 -23.04 10.52 0.23
N THR A 264 -21.83 11.08 0.24
CA THR A 264 -20.66 10.54 0.93
C THR A 264 -20.75 10.86 2.42
N THR A 265 -20.61 9.84 3.25
CA THR A 265 -20.66 9.89 4.72
C THR A 265 -19.46 9.20 5.33
N ALA A 266 -19.26 9.37 6.64
CA ALA A 266 -18.21 8.64 7.37
C ALA A 266 -18.41 7.11 7.36
N GLY A 267 -19.61 6.61 7.05
CA GLY A 267 -19.91 5.19 7.03
C GLY A 267 -19.75 4.53 5.65
N ASN A 268 -19.74 5.31 4.58
CA ASN A 268 -19.53 4.82 3.20
C ASN A 268 -18.23 5.35 2.57
N ALA A 269 -17.39 6.05 3.35
CA ALA A 269 -16.02 6.43 3.02
C ALA A 269 -15.00 5.59 3.80
N SER A 270 -13.76 5.51 3.30
CA SER A 270 -12.66 4.87 4.01
C SER A 270 -12.35 5.60 5.31
N GLN A 271 -12.02 4.84 6.35
CA GLN A 271 -11.57 5.41 7.62
C GLN A 271 -10.14 5.97 7.47
N VAL A 272 -9.87 7.06 8.19
CA VAL A 272 -8.51 7.57 8.38
C VAL A 272 -7.78 6.61 9.32
N SER A 273 -6.63 6.09 8.90
CA SER A 273 -6.00 4.95 9.55
C SER A 273 -4.48 5.00 9.53
N ASP A 274 -3.88 4.22 10.42
CA ASP A 274 -2.44 3.99 10.54
C ASP A 274 -2.11 2.51 10.26
N GLY A 275 -1.00 2.26 9.58
CA GLY A 275 -0.51 0.91 9.34
C GLY A 275 0.71 0.85 8.41
N ALA A 276 1.29 -0.34 8.28
CA ALA A 276 2.41 -0.64 7.40
C ALA A 276 2.25 -2.01 6.71
N ALA A 277 2.92 -2.21 5.58
CA ALA A 277 2.95 -3.47 4.85
C ALA A 277 4.27 -3.64 4.08
N ALA A 278 4.66 -4.88 3.81
CA ALA A 278 5.85 -5.23 3.04
C ALA A 278 5.63 -6.49 2.21
N VAL A 279 6.15 -6.48 0.98
CA VAL A 279 6.13 -7.60 0.03
C VAL A 279 7.56 -7.91 -0.38
N LEU A 280 8.01 -9.14 -0.11
CA LEU A 280 9.32 -9.63 -0.54
C LEU A 280 9.22 -10.22 -1.95
N LEU A 281 9.97 -9.63 -2.88
CA LEU A 281 10.05 -10.08 -4.26
C LEU A 281 11.48 -10.51 -4.62
N MET A 282 11.58 -11.51 -5.48
CA MET A 282 12.86 -11.93 -6.05
C MET A 282 12.69 -12.65 -7.38
N LYS A 283 13.78 -12.95 -8.07
CA LYS A 283 13.75 -13.89 -9.21
C LYS A 283 13.34 -15.28 -8.74
N ARG A 284 12.53 -16.00 -9.54
CA ARG A 284 12.13 -17.39 -9.26
C ARG A 284 13.33 -18.27 -8.98
N LYS A 285 14.36 -18.21 -9.82
CA LYS A 285 15.58 -19.02 -9.65
C LYS A 285 16.29 -18.75 -8.31
N THR A 286 16.23 -17.51 -7.83
CA THR A 286 16.84 -17.10 -6.56
C THR A 286 16.01 -17.64 -5.38
N ALA A 287 14.68 -17.54 -5.45
CA ALA A 287 13.79 -18.15 -4.45
C ALA A 287 14.00 -19.67 -4.35
N GLU A 288 14.06 -20.36 -5.48
CA GLU A 288 14.28 -21.81 -5.56
C GLU A 288 15.67 -22.21 -5.01
N LYS A 289 16.71 -21.45 -5.34
CA LYS A 289 18.07 -21.65 -4.80
C LYS A 289 18.14 -21.47 -3.28
N LEU A 290 17.39 -20.52 -2.74
CA LEU A 290 17.33 -20.23 -1.30
C LEU A 290 16.33 -21.14 -0.55
N GLY A 291 15.57 -21.98 -1.26
CA GLY A 291 14.54 -22.83 -0.65
C GLY A 291 13.35 -22.06 -0.09
N LEU A 292 13.09 -20.85 -0.59
CA LEU A 292 12.01 -19.98 -0.12
C LEU A 292 10.67 -20.32 -0.78
N PRO A 293 9.54 -20.20 -0.05
CA PRO A 293 8.22 -20.46 -0.61
C PRO A 293 7.87 -19.42 -1.68
N ILE A 294 7.07 -19.82 -2.68
CA ILE A 294 6.57 -18.92 -3.70
C ILE A 294 5.04 -18.87 -3.57
N ILE A 295 4.52 -17.78 -3.01
CA ILE A 295 3.07 -17.59 -2.76
C ILE A 295 2.37 -16.95 -3.96
N GLY A 296 3.12 -16.29 -4.84
CA GLY A 296 2.57 -15.60 -5.98
C GLY A 296 3.62 -15.23 -7.02
N LYS A 297 3.14 -14.72 -8.15
CA LYS A 297 3.95 -14.26 -9.27
C LYS A 297 3.45 -12.89 -9.69
N TYR A 298 4.36 -11.92 -9.78
CA TYR A 298 4.04 -10.62 -10.37
C TYR A 298 3.92 -10.77 -11.88
N ILE A 299 2.79 -10.38 -12.46
CA ILE A 299 2.53 -10.51 -13.90
C ILE A 299 2.75 -9.18 -14.61
N THR A 300 1.95 -8.18 -14.25
CA THR A 300 1.94 -6.88 -14.91
C THR A 300 1.37 -5.83 -13.97
N SER A 301 1.60 -4.57 -14.30
CA SER A 301 0.93 -3.41 -13.69
C SER A 301 0.60 -2.39 -14.76
N ALA A 302 -0.37 -1.53 -14.48
CA ALA A 302 -0.76 -0.43 -15.36
C ALA A 302 -1.08 0.81 -14.53
N VAL A 303 -0.69 1.97 -15.04
CA VAL A 303 -0.98 3.27 -14.45
C VAL A 303 -1.57 4.14 -15.54
N VAL A 304 -2.73 4.74 -15.25
CA VAL A 304 -3.43 5.64 -16.17
C VAL A 304 -3.76 6.95 -15.46
N GLY A 305 -3.65 8.06 -16.18
CA GLY A 305 -4.10 9.36 -15.70
C GLY A 305 -5.60 9.54 -15.95
N VAL A 306 -6.29 10.18 -15.01
CA VAL A 306 -7.71 10.54 -15.11
C VAL A 306 -7.91 11.98 -14.63
N PRO A 307 -9.05 12.63 -14.96
CA PRO A 307 -9.31 13.98 -14.48
C PRO A 307 -9.33 14.07 -12.94
N PRO A 308 -8.59 15.01 -12.31
CA PRO A 308 -8.49 15.06 -10.84
C PRO A 308 -9.84 15.19 -10.13
N ARG A 309 -10.78 15.96 -10.70
CA ARG A 309 -12.13 16.17 -10.13
C ARG A 309 -12.96 14.89 -9.94
N ILE A 310 -12.61 13.80 -10.63
CA ILE A 310 -13.30 12.49 -10.61
C ILE A 310 -12.28 11.34 -10.50
N MET A 311 -11.20 11.54 -9.73
CA MET A 311 -10.11 10.57 -9.60
C MET A 311 -10.54 9.16 -9.14
N GLY A 312 -11.71 9.02 -8.49
CA GLY A 312 -12.25 7.75 -8.03
C GLY A 312 -12.75 6.81 -9.15
N ARG A 313 -12.68 7.23 -10.41
CA ARG A 313 -13.04 6.40 -11.57
C ARG A 313 -11.81 5.65 -12.12
N CYS A 314 -11.95 4.35 -12.34
CA CYS A 314 -11.05 3.64 -13.27
C CYS A 314 -11.45 4.03 -14.70
N GLY A 315 -10.47 4.42 -15.53
CA GLY A 315 -10.66 5.12 -16.81
C GLY A 315 -11.78 4.59 -17.72
N SER A 316 -12.27 5.43 -18.63
CA SER A 316 -13.07 4.96 -19.76
C SER A 316 -12.21 4.05 -20.63
N LEU A 317 -12.42 2.73 -20.54
CA LEU A 317 -12.32 1.89 -21.71
C LEU A 317 -13.60 2.03 -22.52
#